data_AF-A0AB74M0S4-F1
#
_entry.id   AF-A0AB74M0S4-F1
#
_cell.length_a   1.000
_cell.length_b   1.000
_cell.length_c   1.000
_cell.angle_alpha   90.00
_cell.angle_beta   90.00
_cell.angle_gamma   90.00
#
_symmetry.space_group_name_H-M   'P 1'
#
loop_
_entity.id
_entity.type
_entity.pdbx_description
1 polymer ?
#
loop_
_entity_poly.entity_id
_entity_poly.type
_entity_poly.pdbx_seq_one_letter_code
_entity_poly.pdbx_strand_id
1 'polypeptide(L)'
;MFARFLAIAAFAVPLALAQPVLAKDPPAAKPTETPMAAPAAPAAKPDAAPSAGQMAARQRQKTCGAQWRALADAEKVSQGPKWPQYWSKCNKRLKGEKA
;
A
#
# COMPACT_ATOMS: atom_id res chain seq x y z
N MET A 1 -21.89 9.59 12.69
CA MET A 1 -21.17 8.32 12.96
C MET A 1 -19.91 8.60 13.79
N PHE A 2 -20.07 9.34 14.89
CA PHE A 2 -19.03 9.65 15.86
C PHE A 2 -19.25 8.75 17.07
N ALA A 3 -18.79 7.50 17.00
CA ALA A 3 -18.93 6.54 18.09
C ALA A 3 -17.97 5.37 17.92
N ARG A 4 -16.66 5.62 18.02
CA ARG A 4 -15.65 4.59 18.33
C ARG A 4 -14.53 5.23 19.16
N PHE A 5 -14.91 5.58 20.40
CA PHE A 5 -14.12 5.47 21.64
C PHE A 5 -12.63 5.15 21.42
N LEU A 6 -11.67 6.08 21.58
CA LEU A 6 -11.15 6.58 22.87
C LEU A 6 -11.25 5.55 24.00
N ALA A 7 -10.29 4.63 24.07
CA ALA A 7 -9.78 4.02 25.31
C ALA A 7 -8.67 3.00 25.00
N ILE A 8 -7.42 3.43 24.80
CA ILE A 8 -6.24 2.63 25.16
C ILE A 8 -5.18 3.58 25.69
N ALA A 9 -5.26 3.85 26.99
CA ALA A 9 -4.15 4.41 27.76
C ALA A 9 -3.41 3.26 28.45
N ALA A 10 -2.10 3.40 28.50
CA ALA A 10 -1.15 2.67 29.34
C ALA A 10 -0.89 1.18 29.01
N PHE A 11 0.10 0.94 28.15
CA PHE A 11 1.09 -0.11 28.41
C PHE A 11 2.48 0.41 27.99
N ALA A 12 3.18 0.97 28.96
CA ALA A 12 4.62 1.18 28.91
C ALA A 12 5.28 0.00 29.62
N VAL A 13 5.90 -0.93 28.88
CA VAL A 13 6.89 -1.91 29.40
C VAL A 13 7.88 -2.24 28.27
N PRO A 14 9.20 -2.14 28.51
CA PRO A 14 10.23 -2.07 27.46
C PRO A 14 10.57 -3.44 26.88
N LEU A 15 10.73 -3.51 25.56
CA LEU A 15 11.16 -4.70 24.82
C LEU A 15 12.69 -4.79 24.86
N ALA A 16 13.24 -5.30 25.96
CA ALA A 16 14.65 -5.67 26.08
C ALA A 16 14.77 -7.13 26.55
N LEU A 17 15.58 -7.89 25.81
CA LEU A 17 16.18 -9.18 26.16
C LEU A 17 15.24 -10.39 26.26
N ALA A 18 15.26 -11.27 25.26
CA ALA A 18 15.46 -12.72 25.43
C ALA A 18 15.24 -13.45 24.11
N GLN A 19 16.34 -13.80 23.45
CA GLN A 19 16.38 -14.91 22.49
C GLN A 19 16.21 -16.22 23.28
N PRO A 20 15.56 -17.24 22.71
CA PRO A 20 16.04 -18.60 22.90
C PRO A 20 16.41 -19.21 21.55
N VAL A 21 17.71 -19.27 21.33
CA VAL A 21 18.37 -20.29 20.53
C VAL A 21 18.33 -21.63 21.29
N LEU A 22 18.18 -22.71 20.53
CA LEU A 22 18.77 -24.05 20.75
C LEU A 22 17.99 -25.12 21.55
N ALA A 23 17.39 -26.08 20.82
CA ALA A 23 17.29 -27.53 21.12
C ALA A 23 16.92 -28.25 19.79
N LYS A 24 17.71 -29.08 19.08
CA LYS A 24 18.48 -30.33 19.39
C LYS A 24 17.53 -31.51 19.71
N ASP A 25 16.80 -32.09 18.71
CA ASP A 25 17.03 -33.35 17.91
C ASP A 25 16.42 -34.65 18.53
N PRO A 26 16.17 -35.81 17.85
CA PRO A 26 15.54 -36.22 16.55
C PRO A 26 14.56 -37.46 16.72
N PRO A 27 14.34 -38.39 15.75
CA PRO A 27 13.68 -38.33 14.44
C PRO A 27 12.43 -39.24 14.32
N ALA A 28 11.41 -38.87 13.54
CA ALA A 28 10.44 -39.84 13.02
C ALA A 28 9.73 -39.34 11.76
N ALA A 29 9.67 -40.25 10.79
CA ALA A 29 8.85 -40.23 9.58
C ALA A 29 9.21 -39.16 8.53
N LYS A 30 9.92 -39.63 7.50
CA LYS A 30 10.06 -39.01 6.18
C LYS A 30 8.68 -38.88 5.53
N PRO A 31 8.33 -37.70 5.01
CA PRO A 31 7.80 -37.63 3.65
C PRO A 31 8.93 -37.17 2.75
N THR A 32 9.15 -37.90 1.66
CA THR A 32 9.98 -37.48 0.54
C THR A 32 9.61 -36.06 0.14
N GLU A 33 10.44 -35.09 0.51
CA GLU A 33 10.47 -33.77 -0.09
C GLU A 33 10.99 -33.95 -1.51
N THR A 34 10.07 -34.10 -2.46
CA THR A 34 10.30 -33.59 -3.81
C THR A 34 10.83 -32.17 -3.63
N PRO A 35 11.98 -31.77 -4.22
CA PRO A 35 12.42 -30.39 -4.13
C PRO A 35 11.33 -29.52 -4.78
N MET A 36 10.43 -28.97 -3.97
CA MET A 36 9.68 -27.78 -4.36
C MET A 36 10.74 -26.72 -4.46
N ALA A 37 11.24 -26.54 -5.68
CA ALA A 37 12.04 -25.42 -6.07
C ALA A 37 11.46 -24.19 -5.39
N ALA A 38 12.26 -23.57 -4.53
CA ALA A 38 11.96 -22.27 -3.97
C ALA A 38 11.41 -21.39 -5.10
N PRO A 39 10.28 -20.67 -4.93
CA PRO A 39 9.87 -19.71 -5.93
C PRO A 39 11.04 -18.74 -6.07
N ALA A 40 11.72 -18.82 -7.20
CA ALA A 40 12.79 -17.91 -7.54
C ALA A 40 12.23 -16.51 -7.31
N ALA A 41 12.85 -15.78 -6.38
CA ALA A 41 12.54 -14.38 -6.18
C ALA A 41 12.54 -13.73 -7.57
N PRO A 42 11.46 -13.01 -7.97
CA PRO A 42 11.42 -12.42 -9.29
C PRO A 42 12.66 -11.54 -9.42
N ALA A 43 13.56 -11.93 -10.32
CA ALA A 43 14.75 -11.16 -10.65
C ALA A 43 14.29 -9.72 -10.87
N ALA A 44 14.79 -8.81 -10.01
CA ALA A 44 14.46 -7.40 -10.10
C ALA A 44 14.80 -6.95 -11.51
N LYS A 45 13.75 -6.74 -12.32
CA LYS A 45 13.91 -6.22 -13.68
C LYS A 45 14.60 -4.86 -13.55
N PRO A 46 15.49 -4.49 -14.47
CA PRO A 46 16.18 -3.21 -14.43
C PRO A 46 15.15 -2.10 -14.26
N ASP A 47 15.45 -1.10 -13.45
CA ASP A 47 14.69 0.15 -13.28
C ASP A 47 14.45 0.81 -14.64
N ALA A 48 13.46 0.30 -15.39
CA ALA A 48 13.09 0.84 -16.66
C ALA A 48 12.48 2.21 -16.39
N ALA A 49 13.10 3.25 -16.97
CA ALA A 49 12.57 4.59 -16.88
C ALA A 49 11.07 4.58 -17.25
N PRO A 50 10.22 5.25 -16.47
CA PRO A 50 8.79 5.22 -16.68
C PRO A 50 8.45 5.69 -18.10
N SER A 51 7.68 4.88 -18.82
CA SER A 51 7.23 5.23 -20.18
C SER A 51 6.41 6.52 -20.18
N ALA A 52 6.29 7.19 -21.33
CA ALA A 52 5.53 8.44 -21.46
C ALA A 52 4.09 8.32 -20.91
N GLY A 53 3.44 7.17 -21.12
CA GLY A 53 2.12 6.89 -20.56
C GLY A 53 2.12 6.80 -19.03
N GLN A 54 3.15 6.19 -18.43
CA GLN A 54 3.32 6.15 -16.98
C GLN A 54 3.62 7.52 -16.39
N MET A 55 4.45 8.33 -17.07
CA MET A 55 4.71 9.71 -16.67
C MET A 55 3.44 10.56 -16.70
N ALA A 56 2.62 10.44 -17.74
CA ALA A 56 1.33 11.12 -17.82
C ALA A 56 0.35 10.65 -16.73
N ALA A 57 0.38 9.37 -16.34
CA ALA A 57 -0.44 8.87 -15.24
C ALA A 57 0.04 9.41 -13.88
N ARG A 58 1.36 9.45 -13.64
CA ARG A 58 1.96 10.04 -12.43
C ARG A 58 1.65 11.52 -12.32
N GLN A 59 1.73 12.26 -13.43
CA GLN A 59 1.42 13.68 -13.43
C GLN A 59 -0.04 13.96 -13.11
N ARG A 60 -0.97 13.16 -13.67
CA ARG A 60 -2.38 13.23 -13.29
C ARG A 60 -2.56 12.99 -11.79
N GLN A 61 -1.91 11.97 -11.21
CA GLN A 61 -1.99 11.68 -9.77
C GLN A 61 -1.53 12.87 -8.91
N LYS A 62 -0.42 13.50 -9.29
CA LYS A 62 0.09 14.70 -8.60
C LYS A 62 -0.90 15.86 -8.70
N THR A 63 -1.37 16.17 -9.90
CA THR A 63 -2.31 17.28 -10.15
C THR A 63 -3.64 17.08 -9.43
N CYS A 64 -4.26 15.91 -9.56
CA CYS A 64 -5.52 15.60 -8.88
C CYS A 64 -5.32 15.51 -7.36
N GLY A 65 -4.17 15.01 -6.90
CA GLY A 65 -3.86 14.87 -5.48
C GLY A 65 -3.60 16.19 -4.79
N ALA A 66 -3.01 17.15 -5.49
CA ALA A 66 -2.85 18.52 -5.01
C ALA A 66 -4.21 19.21 -4.91
N GLN A 67 -5.06 19.11 -5.96
CA GLN A 67 -6.41 19.68 -5.94
C GLN A 67 -7.23 19.11 -4.78
N TRP A 68 -7.30 17.78 -4.64
CA TRP A 68 -8.12 17.17 -3.59
C TRP A 68 -7.67 17.53 -2.17
N ARG A 69 -6.35 17.67 -1.94
CA ARG A 69 -5.85 18.12 -0.64
C ARG A 69 -6.12 19.60 -0.38
N ALA A 70 -6.18 20.42 -1.43
CA ALA A 70 -6.51 21.84 -1.33
C ALA A 70 -8.01 22.12 -1.13
N LEU A 71 -8.89 21.18 -1.48
CA LEU A 71 -10.34 21.29 -1.23
C LEU A 71 -10.64 21.30 0.27
N ALA A 72 -11.63 22.10 0.66
CA ALA A 72 -12.22 22.02 2.00
C ALA A 72 -12.98 20.69 2.17
N ASP A 73 -13.19 20.26 3.42
CA ASP A 73 -13.88 18.99 3.67
C ASP A 73 -15.31 18.99 3.14
N ALA A 74 -16.02 20.12 3.21
CA ALA A 74 -17.33 20.29 2.60
C ALA A 74 -17.32 20.04 1.07
N GLU A 75 -16.30 20.54 0.37
CA GLU A 75 -16.13 20.31 -1.07
C GLU A 75 -15.73 18.87 -1.38
N LYS A 76 -14.93 18.23 -0.53
CA LYS A 76 -14.59 16.81 -0.67
C LYS A 76 -15.85 15.95 -0.56
N VAL A 77 -16.79 16.25 0.34
CA VAL A 77 -18.06 15.49 0.43
C VAL A 77 -18.83 15.50 -0.89
N SER A 78 -18.89 16.64 -1.58
CA SER A 78 -19.60 16.78 -2.87
C SER A 78 -18.83 16.19 -4.07
N GLN A 79 -17.52 16.35 -4.09
CA GLN A 79 -16.67 15.95 -5.22
C GLN A 79 -16.26 14.47 -5.18
N GLY A 80 -16.32 13.86 -4.01
CA GLY A 80 -15.87 12.50 -3.76
C GLY A 80 -15.24 12.42 -2.37
N PRO A 81 -15.99 11.99 -1.33
CA PRO A 81 -15.52 12.02 0.06
C PRO A 81 -14.29 11.12 0.28
N LYS A 82 -14.09 10.17 -0.64
CA LYS A 82 -12.94 9.27 -0.67
C LYS A 82 -12.08 9.58 -1.88
N TRP A 83 -10.77 9.58 -1.66
CA TRP A 83 -9.75 9.81 -2.68
C TRP A 83 -9.94 9.01 -4.00
N PRO A 84 -10.26 7.70 -3.99
CA PRO A 84 -10.47 6.94 -5.23
C PRO A 84 -11.64 7.46 -6.08
N GLN A 85 -12.68 8.00 -5.43
CA GLN A 85 -13.85 8.55 -6.09
C GLN A 85 -13.49 9.84 -6.84
N TYR A 86 -12.78 10.74 -6.14
CA TYR A 86 -12.30 11.99 -6.72
C TYR A 86 -11.29 11.73 -7.85
N TRP A 87 -10.34 10.82 -7.62
CA TRP A 87 -9.33 10.42 -8.61
C TRP A 87 -9.97 9.96 -9.92
N SER A 88 -10.98 9.10 -9.84
CA SER A 88 -11.65 8.56 -11.03
C SER A 88 -12.35 9.66 -11.85
N LYS A 89 -13.03 10.60 -11.16
CA LYS A 89 -13.63 11.79 -11.79
C LYS A 89 -12.57 12.71 -12.42
N CYS A 90 -11.52 13.06 -11.67
CA CYS A 90 -10.46 13.95 -12.13
C CYS A 90 -9.70 13.37 -13.32
N ASN A 91 -9.44 12.05 -13.31
CA ASN A 91 -8.79 11.36 -14.42
C ASN A 91 -9.68 11.31 -15.67
N LYS A 92 -11.00 11.09 -15.52
CA LYS A 92 -11.95 11.20 -16.65
C LYS A 92 -11.94 12.59 -17.26
N ARG A 93 -11.99 13.66 -16.45
CA ARG A 93 -11.89 15.04 -16.91
C ARG A 93 -10.59 15.28 -17.70
N LEU A 94 -9.44 14.91 -17.11
CA LEU A 94 -8.12 15.09 -17.74
C LEU A 94 -7.87 14.22 -18.98
N LYS A 95 -8.60 13.10 -19.14
CA LYS A 95 -8.56 12.28 -20.36
C LYS A 95 -9.50 12.83 -21.44
N GLY A 96 -10.67 13.34 -21.06
CA GLY A 96 -11.62 13.97 -21.99
C GLY A 96 -11.17 15.33 -22.50
N GLU A 97 -10.43 16.10 -21.69
CA GLU A 97 -9.82 17.38 -22.08
C GLU A 97 -8.57 17.23 -22.97
N LYS A 98 -8.02 16.02 -23.10
CA LYS A 98 -6.82 15.74 -23.91
C LYS A 98 -7.13 14.98 -25.21
N ALA A 99 -8.40 14.93 -25.60
CA ALA A 99 -8.87 14.32 -26.83
C ALA A 99 -9.07 15.39 -27.91
#